data_AF-A0A967L8N3-F1
#
_entry.id   AF-A0A967L8N3-F1
#
_cell.length_a   1.000
_cell.length_b   1.000
_cell.length_c   1.000
_cell.angle_alpha   90.00
_cell.angle_beta   90.00
_cell.angle_gamma   90.00
#
_symmetry.space_group_name_H-M   'P 1'
#
loop_
_entity.id
_entity.type
_entity.pdbx_description
1 polymer ?
#
loop_
_entity_poly.entity_id
_entity_poly.type
_entity_poly.pdbx_seq_one_letter_code
_entity_poly.pdbx_strand_id
1 'polypeptide(L)' 'SSPVLGIVTEGDREAMNEVNAHIQIPASPHYTAAITSTVALQLFAYHVARLRGCPIDQPRNLAKSVTVE' A
#
# COMPACT_ATOMS: atom_id res chain seq x y z
N SER A 1 -12.74 17.64 -7.28
CA SER A 1 -12.77 16.41 -6.47
C SER A 1 -11.35 16.00 -6.17
N SER A 2 -11.08 15.45 -4.98
CA SER A 2 -9.76 14.87 -4.66
C SER A 2 -9.66 13.48 -5.27
N PRO A 3 -8.54 13.13 -5.95
CA PRO A 3 -8.40 11.80 -6.54
C PRO A 3 -8.28 10.72 -5.46
N VAL A 4 -8.94 9.58 -5.69
CA VAL A 4 -8.93 8.40 -4.83
C VAL A 4 -8.23 7.24 -5.53
N LEU A 5 -7.25 6.63 -4.84
CA LEU A 5 -6.60 5.38 -5.25
C LEU A 5 -7.10 4.24 -4.33
N GLY A 6 -7.77 3.25 -4.91
CA GLY A 6 -8.29 2.08 -4.18
C GLY A 6 -7.36 0.87 -4.23
N ILE A 7 -7.34 0.07 -3.16
CA ILE A 7 -6.90 -1.33 -3.23
C ILE A 7 -8.16 -2.17 -3.43
N VAL A 8 -8.25 -2.90 -4.53
CA VAL A 8 -9.47 -3.62 -4.93
C VAL A 8 -9.20 -5.10 -5.11
N THR A 9 -10.19 -5.92 -4.78
CA THR A 9 -10.11 -7.36 -5.00
C THR A 9 -10.35 -7.68 -6.47
N GLU A 10 -9.64 -8.67 -7.00
CA GLU A 10 -9.87 -9.18 -8.34
C GLU A 10 -11.34 -9.55 -8.56
N GLY A 11 -11.92 -9.02 -9.63
CA GLY A 11 -13.32 -9.24 -10.00
C GLY A 11 -14.32 -8.26 -9.36
N ASP A 12 -13.91 -7.42 -8.40
CA ASP A 12 -14.79 -6.43 -7.76
C ASP A 12 -14.98 -5.18 -8.63
N ARG A 13 -15.89 -5.28 -9.60
CA ARG A 13 -16.18 -4.20 -10.56
C ARG A 13 -16.85 -2.99 -9.93
N GLU A 14 -17.60 -3.18 -8.84
CA GLU A 14 -18.27 -2.08 -8.15
C GLU A 14 -17.21 -1.18 -7.50
N ALA A 15 -16.30 -1.75 -6.71
CA ALA A 15 -15.22 -1.01 -6.08
C ALA A 15 -14.29 -0.33 -7.11
N MET A 16 -14.04 -0.96 -8.26
CA MET A 16 -13.24 -0.38 -9.34
C MET A 16 -13.87 0.89 -9.94
N ASN A 17 -15.20 1.01 -9.96
CA ASN A 17 -15.91 2.16 -10.53
C ASN A 17 -16.02 3.34 -9.56
N GLU A 18 -15.85 3.11 -8.26
CA GLU A 18 -15.94 4.14 -7.21
C GLU A 18 -14.65 4.94 -7.00
N VAL A 19 -13.55 4.55 -7.66
CA VAL A 19 -12.21 5.15 -7.47
C VAL A 19 -11.61 5.65 -8.78
N ASN A 20 -10.72 6.65 -8.71
CA ASN A 20 -10.09 7.21 -9.90
C ASN A 20 -8.98 6.31 -10.48
N ALA A 21 -8.34 5.53 -9.61
CA ALA A 21 -7.33 4.54 -9.95
C ALA A 21 -7.39 3.40 -8.93
N HIS A 22 -6.89 2.23 -9.30
CA HIS A 22 -6.87 1.08 -8.38
C HIS A 22 -5.61 0.22 -8.54
N ILE A 23 -5.22 -0.45 -7.45
CA ILE A 23 -4.28 -1.57 -7.44
C ILE A 23 -5.10 -2.82 -7.15
N GLN A 24 -5.09 -3.76 -8.08
CA GLN A 24 -5.83 -5.01 -7.95
C GLN A 24 -4.99 -6.05 -7.20
N ILE A 25 -5.60 -6.69 -6.20
CA ILE A 25 -5.02 -7.81 -5.45
C ILE A 25 -5.79 -9.11 -5.70
N PRO A 26 -5.15 -10.29 -5.55
CA PRO A 26 -5.84 -11.56 -5.74
C PRO A 26 -7.04 -11.71 -4.81
N ALA A 27 -8.08 -12.35 -5.31
CA ALA A 27 -9.20 -12.79 -4.49
C ALA A 27 -8.68 -13.69 -3.36
N SER A 28 -9.01 -13.33 -2.12
CA SER A 28 -8.58 -14.05 -0.93
C SER A 28 -9.68 -14.02 0.11
N PRO A 29 -9.73 -15.02 1.02
CA PRO A 29 -10.65 -14.99 2.15
C PRO A 29 -10.50 -13.70 2.96
N HIS A 30 -11.60 -13.21 3.51
CA HIS A 30 -11.65 -11.93 4.23
C HIS A 30 -10.58 -11.80 5.32
N TYR A 31 -10.32 -12.88 6.07
CA TYR A 31 -9.33 -12.90 7.15
C TYR A 31 -7.87 -12.82 6.66
N THR A 32 -7.61 -13.14 5.39
CA THR A 32 -6.28 -13.06 4.75
C THR A 32 -6.10 -11.87 3.82
N ALA A 33 -7.19 -11.18 3.44
CA ALA A 33 -7.15 -10.05 2.50
C ALA A 33 -6.25 -8.91 2.98
N ALA A 34 -6.10 -8.74 4.30
CA ALA A 34 -5.18 -7.78 4.89
C ALA A 34 -3.71 -8.06 4.51
N ILE A 35 -3.33 -9.32 4.31
CA ILE A 35 -1.94 -9.71 3.97
C ILE A 35 -1.60 -9.22 2.57
N THR A 36 -2.43 -9.55 1.57
CA THR A 36 -2.22 -9.14 0.18
C THR A 36 -2.32 -7.63 0.01
N SER A 37 -3.26 -6.98 0.72
CA SER A 37 -3.38 -5.52 0.77
C SER A 37 -2.12 -4.87 1.36
N THR A 38 -1.56 -5.43 2.44
CA THR A 38 -0.33 -4.91 3.07
C THR A 38 0.86 -5.00 2.13
N VAL A 39 1.03 -6.12 1.42
CA VAL A 39 2.11 -6.27 0.44
C VAL A 39 1.98 -5.22 -0.68
N ALA A 40 0.76 -4.99 -1.19
CA ALA A 40 0.52 -3.96 -2.20
C ALA A 40 0.90 -2.56 -1.70
N LEU A 41 0.52 -2.20 -0.47
CA LEU A 41 0.85 -0.91 0.14
C LEU A 41 2.35 -0.76 0.43
N GLN A 42 3.02 -1.83 0.86
CA GLN A 42 4.48 -1.84 1.06
C GLN A 42 5.22 -1.59 -0.26
N LEU A 43 4.82 -2.26 -1.35
CA LEU A 43 5.39 -2.04 -2.68
C LEU A 43 5.11 -0.64 -3.22
N PHE A 44 3.90 -0.12 -3.00
CA PHE A 44 3.55 1.25 -3.35
C PHE A 44 4.46 2.26 -2.63
N ALA A 45 4.60 2.14 -1.31
CA ALA A 45 5.46 3.01 -0.52
C ALA A 45 6.93 2.93 -0.97
N TYR A 46 7.44 1.72 -1.21
CA TYR A 46 8.79 1.49 -1.72
C TYR A 46 9.02 2.22 -3.05
N HIS A 47 8.12 2.04 -4.02
CA HIS A 47 8.27 2.64 -5.34
C HIS A 47 8.14 4.18 -5.30
N VAL A 48 7.23 4.71 -4.49
CA VAL A 48 7.10 6.16 -4.28
C VAL A 48 8.37 6.73 -3.63
N ALA A 49 8.89 6.08 -2.59
CA ALA A 49 10.14 6.52 -1.93
C ALA A 49 11.32 6.49 -2.91
N ARG A 50 11.45 5.42 -3.71
CA ARG A 50 12.47 5.30 -4.76
C ARG A 50 12.37 6.41 -5.80
N LEU A 51 11.18 6.67 -6.33
CA LEU A 51 10.94 7.72 -7.33
C LEU A 51 11.23 9.12 -6.78
N ARG A 52 11.02 9.32 -5.48
CA ARG A 52 11.29 10.59 -4.79
C ARG A 52 12.72 10.72 -4.26
N GLY A 53 13.58 9.72 -4.48
CA GLY A 53 14.96 9.70 -3.95
C GLY A 53 15.02 9.71 -2.41
N CYS A 54 13.98 9.22 -1.74
CA CYS A 54 13.95 9.13 -0.28
C CYS A 54 14.75 7.90 0.20
N PRO A 55 15.48 7.99 1.32
CA PRO A 55 16.13 6.83 1.93
C PRO A 55 15.10 5.78 2.33
N ILE A 56 15.16 4.60 1.72
CA ILE A 56 14.19 3.53 1.92
C ILE A 56 14.54 2.73 3.18
N ASP A 57 15.80 2.28 3.29
CA ASP A 57 16.25 1.43 4.39
C ASP A 57 16.48 2.20 5.70
N GLN A 58 16.70 3.52 5.60
CA GLN A 58 16.97 4.39 6.74
C GLN A 58 16.13 5.68 6.65
N PRO A 59 14.80 5.60 6.82
CA PRO A 59 13.95 6.78 6.76
C PRO A 59 14.37 7.81 7.81
N ARG A 60 14.25 9.09 7.46
CA ARG A 60 14.63 10.18 8.37
C ARG A 60 13.86 10.08 9.69
N ASN A 61 14.55 10.33 10.79
CA ASN A 61 14.00 10.37 12.15
C ASN A 61 13.45 9.03 12.67
N LEU A 62 13.75 7.90 12.02
CA LEU A 62 13.36 6.57 12.49
C LEU A 62 14.58 5.76 12.91
N ALA A 63 14.41 5.00 13.99
CA ALA A 63 15.32 3.93 14.40
C ALA A 63 14.62 2.59 14.17
N LYS A 64 15.40 1.54 13.87
CA LYS A 64 14.86 0.16 13.72
C LYS A 64 14.15 -0.33 14.98
N SER A 65 14.65 0.09 16.14
CA SER A 65 14.04 -0.09 17.46
C SER A 65 14.49 1.06 18.34
N VAL A 66 13.60 1.60 19.16
CA VAL A 66 13.96 2.61 20.16
C VAL A 66 14.27 1.88 21.46
N THR A 67 15.55 1.78 21.80
CA THR A 67 15.98 1.39 23.13
C THR A 67 16.29 2.67 23.91
N VAL A 68 15.46 2.98 24.89
CA VAL A 68 15.73 4.04 25.87
C VAL A 68 16.26 3.40 27.14
N GLU A 69 17.29 4.01 27.73
CA GLU A 69 17.65 3.80 29.13
C GLU A 69 16.75 4.63 30.04
#